data_AF-A0A0L9UQ05-F1
#
_entry.id   AF-A0A0L9UQ05-F1
#
_cell.length_a   1.000
_cell.length_b   1.000
_cell.length_c   1.000
_cell.angle_alpha   90.00
_cell.angle_beta   90.00
_cell.angle_gamma   90.00
#
_symmetry.space_group_name_H-M   'P 1'
#
loop_
_entity.id
_entity.type
_entity.pdbx_description
1 polymer ?
#
loop_
_entity_poly.entity_id
_entity_poly.type
_entity_poly.pdbx_seq_one_letter_code
_entity_poly.pdbx_strand_id
1 'polypeptide(L)'
;MAERNESQDNRELYALLNLSPDASDEEIRRAYRQWAQAYHPDKYQAPHMKDIATENFQRIREAYEILSDPHKRQIYDIYGMEGLTSGLELGSTLNGAEVIKAELERLKRMKEREKLAAHFLPSGTIIANMSLPRYLDGDGLVIGMAMTSEIQSHLSKRNAFTIGGNLAVNGGEGGGAANALFRHQLSKDSSVEFVASVGLRALIGVQTTRNLSSHSTATMGVAMSLRDGSLNLSNLWTRQLSETASGHIELNLGQQSSIAVGWQKKDERRSASGELKFGTGLFEAAVHCTHRFSRKSLGCIAGRVGSSSLEIEVGGGRKLSKFSSVRWLYVIGIQGISWKFELYRGGQKIILPILLTRHLNPVFATGAFFIPASLYFCLKKFLIKPYYLRRSKQKALEEEKESSAQVKEAWAAAEKAQKLQQNVANRKRNRQLETGGLVITRALYGNQIVLSNLKSSSETSFESTSDVIDVTIPLNFLVNDSGQLKLHEGVKKSGIMGFCDPCPGRPKELYVEYVYAGNQFKVWVGDYEELQIPKGSHRI
;
A
#
# COMPACT_ATOMS: atom_id res chain seq x y z
N MET A 1 -6.48 11.44 -0.29
CA MET A 1 -7.88 11.47 0.16
C MET A 1 -8.13 10.66 1.42
N ALA A 2 -7.35 9.61 1.75
CA ALA A 2 -7.46 8.90 3.02
C ALA A 2 -6.94 9.69 4.24
N GLU A 3 -5.87 10.49 4.09
CA GLU A 3 -5.21 11.22 5.20
C GLU A 3 -6.06 12.31 5.88
N ARG A 4 -7.19 12.73 5.30
CA ARG A 4 -8.02 13.79 5.90
C ARG A 4 -9.14 13.28 6.81
N ASN A 5 -9.47 11.98 6.73
CA ASN A 5 -10.54 11.39 7.54
C ASN A 5 -10.03 10.84 8.88
N GLU A 6 -8.78 10.38 8.98
CA GLU A 6 -8.23 9.78 10.21
C GLU A 6 -8.04 10.82 11.34
N SER A 7 -7.68 12.07 11.02
CA SER A 7 -7.55 13.13 12.03
C SER A 7 -8.88 13.64 12.59
N GLN A 8 -10.01 13.31 11.94
CA GLN A 8 -11.35 13.74 12.34
C GLN A 8 -12.07 12.72 13.26
N ASP A 9 -11.61 11.47 13.31
CA ASP A 9 -12.11 10.44 14.26
C ASP A 9 -11.52 10.62 15.67
N ASN A 10 -10.40 11.33 15.83
CA ASN A 10 -9.72 11.55 17.10
C ASN A 10 -10.40 12.56 18.06
N ARG A 11 -11.70 12.82 17.89
CA ARG A 11 -12.44 13.80 18.71
C ARG A 11 -13.70 13.26 19.36
N GLU A 12 -13.88 11.94 19.37
CA GLU A 12 -15.03 11.27 20.00
C GLU A 12 -15.15 11.57 21.50
N LEU A 13 -14.05 11.63 22.25
CA LEU A 13 -14.10 11.92 23.70
C LEU A 13 -14.56 13.34 23.98
N TYR A 14 -14.12 14.31 23.16
CA TYR A 14 -14.59 15.69 23.23
C TYR A 14 -16.07 15.80 22.83
N ALA A 15 -16.50 15.04 21.82
CA ALA A 15 -17.90 14.96 21.41
C ALA A 15 -18.80 14.41 22.53
N LEU A 16 -18.36 13.34 23.20
CA LEU A 16 -19.09 12.69 24.30
C LEU A 16 -19.47 13.68 25.40
N LEU A 17 -18.53 14.56 25.78
CA LEU A 17 -18.73 15.57 26.83
C LEU A 17 -19.25 16.92 26.29
N ASN A 18 -19.39 17.06 24.97
CA ASN A 18 -19.67 18.32 24.26
C ASN A 18 -18.70 19.45 24.65
N LEU A 19 -17.40 19.21 24.44
CA LEU A 19 -16.31 20.14 24.74
C LEU A 19 -15.52 20.53 23.49
N SER A 20 -14.86 21.68 23.54
CA SER A 20 -13.84 22.05 22.56
C SER A 20 -12.56 21.22 22.77
N PRO A 21 -11.80 20.89 21.71
CA PRO A 21 -10.43 20.40 21.86
C PRO A 21 -9.53 21.34 22.66
N ASP A 22 -9.85 22.64 22.67
CA ASP A 22 -9.13 23.68 23.44
C ASP A 22 -9.74 23.93 24.84
N ALA A 23 -10.64 23.07 25.32
CA ALA A 23 -11.33 23.27 26.60
C ALA A 23 -10.35 23.29 27.78
N SER A 24 -10.63 24.17 28.75
CA SER A 24 -9.85 24.25 30.00
C SER A 24 -10.18 23.09 30.95
N ASP A 25 -9.29 22.79 31.88
CA ASP A 25 -9.51 21.73 32.89
C ASP A 25 -10.77 21.98 33.74
N GLU A 26 -11.11 23.25 33.98
CA GLU A 26 -12.33 23.62 34.70
C GLU A 26 -13.60 23.29 33.91
N GLU A 27 -13.58 23.51 32.58
CA GLU A 27 -14.67 23.15 31.68
C GLU A 27 -14.83 21.63 31.60
N ILE A 28 -13.72 20.89 31.51
CA ILE A 28 -13.71 19.42 31.53
C ILE A 28 -14.36 18.88 32.82
N ARG A 29 -13.95 19.41 33.99
CA ARG A 29 -14.54 19.03 35.30
C ARG A 29 -16.01 19.43 35.42
N ARG A 30 -16.42 20.55 34.83
CA ARG A 30 -17.82 21.00 34.86
C ARG A 30 -18.70 20.09 34.01
N ALA A 31 -18.26 19.78 32.78
CA ALA A 31 -18.96 18.86 31.89
C ALA A 31 -19.06 17.46 32.49
N TYR A 32 -17.97 16.91 33.02
CA TYR A 32 -17.99 15.61 33.70
C TYR A 32 -19.02 15.57 34.83
N ARG A 33 -19.06 16.58 35.71
CA ARG A 33 -20.06 16.62 36.81
C ARG A 33 -21.50 16.65 36.30
N GLN A 34 -21.78 17.42 35.24
CA GLN A 34 -23.12 17.48 34.64
C GLN A 34 -23.55 16.13 34.07
N TRP A 35 -22.67 15.48 33.30
CA TRP A 35 -22.93 14.18 32.68
C TRP A 35 -22.99 13.06 33.73
N ALA A 36 -22.06 13.01 34.68
CA ALA A 36 -22.04 12.06 35.79
C ALA A 36 -23.30 12.15 36.65
N GLN A 37 -23.80 13.37 36.92
CA GLN A 37 -25.04 13.54 37.66
C GLN A 37 -26.26 13.05 36.88
N ALA A 38 -26.26 13.15 35.55
CA ALA A 38 -27.35 12.63 34.73
C ALA A 38 -27.33 11.09 34.70
N TYR A 39 -26.16 10.48 34.51
CA TYR A 39 -26.02 9.03 34.27
C TYR A 39 -25.67 8.19 35.52
N HIS A 40 -25.75 8.75 36.73
CA HIS A 40 -25.42 8.00 37.94
C HIS A 40 -26.40 6.81 38.16
N PRO A 41 -25.92 5.57 38.37
CA PRO A 41 -26.78 4.38 38.49
C PRO A 41 -27.79 4.47 39.63
N ASP A 42 -27.43 5.12 40.75
CA ASP A 42 -28.32 5.28 41.93
C ASP A 42 -29.62 6.05 41.65
N LYS A 43 -29.67 6.86 40.58
CA LYS A 43 -30.88 7.63 40.24
C LYS A 43 -31.98 6.78 39.62
N TYR A 44 -31.66 5.60 39.14
CA TYR A 44 -32.56 4.75 38.38
C TYR A 44 -32.92 3.52 39.20
N GLN A 45 -34.21 3.21 39.36
CA GLN A 45 -34.63 2.04 40.15
C GLN A 45 -34.79 0.78 39.29
N ALA A 46 -35.19 0.95 38.03
CA ALA A 46 -35.40 -0.16 37.11
C ALA A 46 -34.07 -0.81 36.66
N PRO A 47 -33.94 -2.16 36.68
CA PRO A 47 -32.67 -2.85 36.39
C PRO A 47 -32.09 -2.49 35.02
N HIS A 48 -32.90 -2.56 33.96
CA HIS A 48 -32.46 -2.25 32.60
C HIS A 48 -31.95 -0.80 32.43
N MET A 49 -32.53 0.17 33.16
CA MET A 49 -32.08 1.56 33.13
C MET A 49 -30.79 1.75 33.92
N LYS A 50 -30.60 1.00 35.01
CA LYS A 50 -29.34 1.00 35.77
C LYS A 50 -28.18 0.49 34.93
N ASP A 51 -28.38 -0.57 34.16
CA ASP A 51 -27.32 -1.15 33.32
C ASP A 51 -26.86 -0.15 32.25
N ILE A 52 -27.82 0.47 31.54
CA ILE A 52 -27.55 1.50 30.53
C ILE A 52 -26.88 2.73 31.16
N ALA A 53 -27.32 3.14 32.35
CA ALA A 53 -26.72 4.25 33.08
C ALA A 53 -25.27 3.92 33.47
N THR A 54 -25.01 2.69 33.92
CA THR A 54 -23.68 2.21 34.29
C THR A 54 -22.73 2.21 33.09
N GLU A 55 -23.15 1.69 31.95
CA GLU A 55 -22.36 1.67 30.71
C GLU A 55 -22.00 3.09 30.26
N ASN A 56 -22.99 3.99 30.17
CA ASN A 56 -22.74 5.38 29.76
C ASN A 56 -21.90 6.14 30.81
N PHE A 57 -22.11 5.88 32.10
CA PHE A 57 -21.31 6.48 33.18
C PHE A 57 -19.84 6.06 33.10
N GLN A 58 -19.57 4.79 32.77
CA GLN A 58 -18.22 4.31 32.51
C GLN A 58 -17.58 5.06 31.33
N ARG A 59 -18.29 5.21 30.20
CA ARG A 59 -17.79 5.97 29.05
C ARG A 59 -17.50 7.44 29.39
N ILE A 60 -18.36 8.09 30.17
CA ILE A 60 -18.17 9.47 30.65
C ILE A 60 -16.94 9.57 31.56
N ARG A 61 -16.76 8.58 32.44
CA ARG A 61 -15.62 8.51 33.36
C ARG A 61 -14.32 8.30 32.61
N GLU A 62 -14.27 7.37 31.66
CA GLU A 62 -13.09 7.13 30.81
C GLU A 62 -12.70 8.38 30.02
N ALA A 63 -13.68 9.07 29.41
CA ALA A 63 -13.44 10.33 28.72
C ALA A 63 -12.84 11.39 29.65
N TYR A 64 -13.36 11.50 30.88
CA TYR A 64 -12.79 12.41 31.88
C TYR A 64 -11.37 12.01 32.31
N GLU A 65 -11.12 10.73 32.58
CA GLU A 65 -9.79 10.24 32.98
C GLU A 65 -8.73 10.53 31.91
N ILE A 66 -9.07 10.39 30.62
CA ILE A 66 -8.17 10.68 29.50
C ILE A 66 -8.00 12.19 29.30
N LEU A 67 -9.09 12.96 29.29
CA LEU A 67 -9.04 14.39 28.98
C LEU A 67 -8.54 15.26 30.15
N SER A 68 -8.67 14.80 31.39
CA SER A 68 -8.21 15.54 32.58
C SER A 68 -6.72 15.38 32.87
N ASP A 69 -6.08 14.32 32.37
CA ASP A 69 -4.63 14.13 32.45
C ASP A 69 -3.95 14.80 31.23
N PRO A 70 -3.12 15.84 31.42
CA PRO A 70 -2.45 16.54 30.33
C PRO A 70 -1.65 15.63 29.39
N HIS A 71 -1.05 14.56 29.91
CA HIS A 71 -0.23 13.65 29.13
C HIS A 71 -1.09 12.71 28.27
N LYS A 72 -2.16 12.15 28.86
CA LYS A 72 -3.11 11.30 28.12
C LYS A 72 -3.87 12.10 27.08
N ARG A 73 -4.28 13.33 27.41
CA ARG A 73 -4.90 14.26 26.47
C ARG A 73 -4.00 14.56 25.28
N GLN A 74 -2.71 14.83 25.51
CA GLN A 74 -1.77 15.08 24.43
C GLN A 74 -1.58 13.85 23.51
N ILE A 75 -1.49 12.64 24.08
CA ILE A 75 -1.42 11.40 23.29
C ILE A 75 -2.69 11.21 22.46
N TYR A 76 -3.85 11.42 23.09
CA TYR A 76 -5.15 11.33 22.42
C TYR A 76 -5.29 12.33 21.27
N ASP A 77 -4.87 13.58 21.47
CA ASP A 77 -4.95 14.63 20.45
C ASP A 77 -4.06 14.33 19.23
N ILE A 78 -2.90 13.69 19.43
CA ILE A 78 -1.95 13.37 18.36
C ILE A 78 -2.29 12.04 17.66
N TYR A 79 -2.60 11.00 18.44
CA TYR A 79 -2.67 9.61 17.97
C TYR A 79 -4.04 8.95 18.18
N GLY A 80 -5.02 9.63 18.77
CA GLY A 80 -6.34 9.10 19.04
C GLY A 80 -6.36 8.03 20.14
N MET A 81 -7.43 7.25 20.15
CA MET A 81 -7.56 6.08 21.05
C MET A 81 -6.49 5.01 20.79
N GLU A 82 -6.02 4.90 19.55
CA GLU A 82 -4.94 3.97 19.17
C GLU A 82 -3.63 4.31 19.89
N GLY A 83 -3.33 5.59 20.09
CA GLY A 83 -2.16 6.03 20.85
C GLY A 83 -2.17 5.58 22.31
N LEU A 84 -3.34 5.65 22.95
CA LEU A 84 -3.50 5.26 24.36
C LEU A 84 -3.41 3.73 24.51
N THR A 85 -4.06 2.97 23.62
CA THR A 85 -4.05 1.50 23.63
C THR A 85 -2.73 0.87 23.16
N SER A 86 -1.96 1.55 22.30
CA SER A 86 -0.65 1.09 21.83
C SER A 86 0.49 1.26 22.84
N GLY A 87 0.20 1.72 24.06
CA GLY A 87 1.15 1.73 25.16
C GLY A 87 2.08 2.95 25.20
N LEU A 88 1.67 4.09 24.63
CA LEU A 88 2.39 5.37 24.77
C LEU A 88 2.25 6.00 26.18
N GLU A 89 1.41 5.43 27.06
CA GLU A 89 1.31 5.78 28.48
C GLU A 89 2.48 5.22 29.31
N LEU A 90 3.70 5.70 29.06
CA LEU A 90 4.84 5.40 29.94
C LEU A 90 4.84 6.34 31.15
N GLY A 91 4.02 5.99 32.15
CA GLY A 91 3.95 6.71 33.43
C GLY A 91 3.14 5.99 34.52
N SER A 92 3.82 5.12 35.28
CA SER A 92 3.58 4.86 36.72
C SER A 92 2.66 3.74 37.25
N THR A 93 2.33 2.66 36.53
CA THR A 93 2.07 1.38 37.22
C THR A 93 2.58 0.16 36.44
N LEU A 94 3.39 -0.63 37.13
CA LEU A 94 4.02 -1.85 36.65
C LEU A 94 2.94 -2.93 36.39
N ASN A 95 2.81 -3.36 35.14
CA ASN A 95 2.95 -4.78 34.77
C ASN A 95 3.00 -4.92 33.26
N GLY A 96 4.20 -5.25 32.79
CA GLY A 96 4.49 -5.39 31.36
C GLY A 96 5.97 -5.27 31.03
N ALA A 97 6.89 -5.16 32.00
CA ALA A 97 8.33 -5.10 31.72
C ALA A 97 8.79 -6.28 30.85
N GLU A 98 8.20 -7.48 31.04
CA GLU A 98 8.49 -8.65 30.22
C GLU A 98 7.86 -8.58 28.81
N VAL A 99 6.62 -8.10 28.70
CA VAL A 99 5.90 -7.96 27.41
C VAL A 99 6.49 -6.83 26.56
N ILE A 100 6.81 -5.69 27.18
CA ILE A 100 7.46 -4.54 26.57
C ILE A 100 8.89 -4.89 26.17
N LYS A 101 9.63 -5.62 27.02
CA LYS A 101 10.96 -6.12 26.65
C LYS A 101 10.88 -7.12 25.51
N ALA A 102 9.89 -8.02 25.51
CA ALA A 102 9.67 -8.97 24.42
C ALA A 102 9.32 -8.27 23.10
N GLU A 103 8.47 -7.24 23.13
CA GLU A 103 8.07 -6.50 21.92
C GLU A 103 9.17 -5.53 21.45
N LEU A 104 9.93 -4.91 22.35
CA LEU A 104 11.14 -4.15 22.01
C LEU A 104 12.25 -5.06 21.45
N GLU A 105 12.44 -6.24 22.02
CA GLU A 105 13.34 -7.25 21.47
C GLU A 105 12.85 -7.72 20.10
N ARG A 106 11.54 -7.87 19.91
CA ARG A 106 10.94 -8.22 18.62
C ARG A 106 11.16 -7.12 17.58
N LEU A 107 10.93 -5.86 17.93
CA LEU A 107 11.18 -4.70 17.07
C LEU A 107 12.68 -4.50 16.78
N LYS A 108 13.55 -4.71 17.76
CA LYS A 108 15.01 -4.73 17.56
C LYS A 108 15.41 -5.85 16.61
N ARG A 109 14.93 -7.09 16.82
CA ARG A 109 15.17 -8.22 15.92
C ARG A 109 14.64 -7.96 14.52
N MET A 110 13.48 -7.31 14.38
CA MET A 110 12.92 -6.92 13.08
C MET A 110 13.80 -5.87 12.39
N LYS A 111 14.18 -4.79 13.09
CA LYS A 111 15.10 -3.77 12.55
C LYS A 111 16.49 -4.33 12.25
N GLU A 112 16.99 -5.25 13.07
CA GLU A 112 18.26 -5.94 12.82
C GLU A 112 18.16 -6.86 11.62
N ARG A 113 17.07 -7.62 11.46
CA ARG A 113 16.79 -8.42 10.27
C ARG A 113 16.64 -7.56 9.02
N GLU A 114 15.97 -6.42 9.09
CA GLU A 114 15.84 -5.47 7.98
C GLU A 114 17.19 -4.85 7.62
N LYS A 115 18.00 -4.47 8.62
CA LYS A 115 19.38 -4.01 8.40
C LYS A 115 20.20 -5.11 7.75
N LEU A 116 20.18 -6.34 8.27
CA LEU A 116 20.90 -7.48 7.69
C LEU A 116 20.42 -7.77 6.26
N ALA A 117 19.11 -7.83 6.04
CA ALA A 117 18.53 -8.04 4.71
C ALA A 117 18.84 -6.89 3.72
N ALA A 118 19.04 -5.66 4.18
CA ALA A 118 19.51 -4.57 3.34
C ALA A 118 20.99 -4.73 2.92
N HIS A 119 21.80 -5.45 3.70
CA HIS A 119 23.19 -5.76 3.34
C HIS A 119 23.28 -6.94 2.35
N PHE A 120 22.29 -7.83 2.34
CA PHE A 120 22.24 -8.99 1.46
C PHE A 120 21.22 -8.80 0.33
N LEU A 121 21.69 -8.56 -0.88
CA LEU A 121 20.83 -8.43 -2.06
C LEU A 121 20.87 -9.75 -2.86
N PRO A 122 19.92 -10.69 -2.66
CA PRO A 122 19.86 -11.89 -3.45
C PRO A 122 19.33 -11.57 -4.85
N SER A 123 20.08 -12.03 -5.86
CA SER A 123 19.71 -11.98 -7.27
C SER A 123 19.85 -13.39 -7.83
N GLY A 124 18.96 -13.79 -8.73
CA GLY A 124 19.05 -15.11 -9.30
C GLY A 124 18.28 -15.25 -10.60
N THR A 125 18.78 -16.09 -11.49
CA THR A 125 18.08 -16.44 -12.72
C THR A 125 17.88 -17.94 -12.81
N ILE A 126 16.68 -18.38 -13.16
CA ILE A 126 16.35 -19.80 -13.38
C ILE A 126 15.85 -19.90 -14.81
N ILE A 127 16.47 -20.73 -15.63
CA ILE A 127 16.12 -21.00 -17.01
C ILE A 127 15.74 -22.47 -17.11
N ALA A 128 14.53 -22.79 -17.55
CA ALA A 128 14.13 -24.17 -17.82
C ALA A 128 13.76 -24.32 -19.30
N ASN A 129 14.64 -24.95 -20.07
CA ASN A 129 14.45 -25.17 -21.49
C ASN A 129 13.51 -26.34 -21.72
N MET A 130 12.43 -26.11 -22.46
CA MET A 130 11.40 -27.11 -22.75
C MET A 130 11.26 -27.33 -24.26
N SER A 131 10.88 -28.53 -24.68
CA SER A 131 10.64 -28.86 -26.09
C SER A 131 9.39 -29.70 -26.28
N LEU A 132 8.41 -29.11 -26.95
CA LEU A 132 7.16 -29.76 -27.30
C LEU A 132 7.34 -30.86 -28.35
N PRO A 133 8.13 -30.70 -29.44
CA PRO A 133 8.34 -31.79 -30.40
C PRO A 133 8.88 -33.06 -29.73
N ARG A 134 9.84 -32.87 -28.83
CA ARG A 134 10.45 -33.97 -28.07
C ARG A 134 9.43 -34.67 -27.16
N TYR A 135 8.56 -33.91 -26.51
CA TYR A 135 7.48 -34.47 -25.70
C TYR A 135 6.46 -35.28 -26.53
N LEU A 136 6.14 -34.81 -27.75
CA LEU A 136 5.25 -35.51 -28.66
C LEU A 136 5.86 -36.82 -29.21
N ASP A 137 7.20 -36.87 -29.31
CA ASP A 137 7.95 -38.08 -29.68
C ASP A 137 8.07 -39.09 -28.52
N GLY A 138 7.47 -38.82 -27.35
CA GLY A 138 7.44 -39.71 -26.18
C GLY A 138 8.49 -39.45 -25.10
N ASP A 139 9.33 -38.43 -25.27
CA ASP A 139 10.39 -38.05 -24.35
C ASP A 139 9.92 -37.02 -23.29
N GLY A 140 10.79 -36.68 -22.34
CA GLY A 140 10.53 -35.62 -21.35
C GLY A 140 10.40 -34.22 -21.96
N LEU A 141 9.49 -33.40 -21.42
CA LEU A 141 9.25 -32.02 -21.87
C LEU A 141 10.41 -31.08 -21.56
N VAL A 142 11.12 -31.29 -20.45
CA VAL A 142 12.27 -30.47 -20.03
C VAL A 142 13.54 -31.03 -20.66
N ILE A 143 14.24 -30.22 -21.45
CA ILE A 143 15.52 -30.58 -22.07
C ILE A 143 16.67 -30.35 -21.08
N GLY A 144 16.60 -29.23 -20.34
CA GLY A 144 17.64 -28.83 -19.43
C GLY A 144 17.23 -27.65 -18.58
N MET A 145 17.89 -27.50 -17.43
CA MET A 145 17.68 -26.41 -16.49
C MET A 145 19.02 -25.75 -16.17
N ALA A 146 19.04 -24.43 -16.14
CA ALA A 146 20.15 -23.65 -15.65
C ALA A 146 19.68 -22.71 -14.54
N MET A 147 20.47 -22.59 -13.48
CA MET A 147 20.21 -21.70 -12.37
C MET A 147 21.48 -20.93 -12.05
N THR A 148 21.39 -19.61 -12.02
CA THR A 148 22.40 -18.75 -11.44
C THR A 148 21.83 -18.09 -10.20
N SER A 149 22.57 -18.08 -9.11
CA SER A 149 22.18 -17.40 -7.88
C SER A 149 23.37 -16.65 -7.35
N GLU A 150 23.19 -15.40 -6.96
CA GLU A 150 24.23 -14.55 -6.40
C GLU A 150 23.69 -13.81 -5.18
N ILE A 151 24.54 -13.67 -4.18
CA ILE A 151 24.27 -12.92 -2.96
C ILE A 151 25.43 -11.95 -2.79
N GLN A 152 25.12 -10.66 -2.92
CA GLN A 152 26.08 -9.60 -2.64
C GLN A 152 25.93 -9.15 -1.19
N SER A 153 27.06 -9.06 -0.48
CA SER A 153 27.19 -8.58 0.90
C SER A 153 28.16 -7.41 0.96
N HIS A 154 27.73 -6.28 1.53
CA HIS A 154 28.62 -5.16 1.82
C HIS A 154 29.29 -5.36 3.19
N LEU A 155 30.58 -5.69 3.22
CA LEU A 155 31.34 -5.82 4.49
C LEU A 155 31.72 -4.46 5.07
N SER A 156 32.03 -3.49 4.21
CA SER A 156 32.35 -2.11 4.62
C SER A 156 32.00 -1.12 3.51
N LYS A 157 32.20 0.18 3.75
CA LYS A 157 32.02 1.22 2.70
C LYS A 157 32.91 1.00 1.48
N ARG A 158 34.04 0.30 1.62
CA ARG A 158 35.02 0.05 0.54
C ARG A 158 35.09 -1.41 0.11
N ASN A 159 34.52 -2.34 0.88
CA ASN A 159 34.65 -3.77 0.64
C ASN A 159 33.27 -4.38 0.40
N ALA A 160 33.12 -5.05 -0.74
CA ALA A 160 31.96 -5.87 -1.03
C ALA A 160 32.40 -7.28 -1.39
N PHE A 161 31.60 -8.26 -1.00
CA PHE A 161 31.83 -9.65 -1.31
C PHE A 161 30.57 -10.25 -1.89
N THR A 162 30.70 -10.91 -3.03
CA THR A 162 29.61 -11.58 -3.72
C THR A 162 29.93 -13.05 -3.81
N ILE A 163 29.02 -13.88 -3.31
CA ILE A 163 29.07 -15.33 -3.54
C ILE A 163 27.96 -15.67 -4.50
N GLY A 164 28.27 -16.45 -5.53
CA GLY A 164 27.27 -16.98 -6.43
C GLY A 164 27.55 -18.41 -6.84
N GLY A 165 26.57 -19.02 -7.46
CA GLY A 165 26.66 -20.37 -8.01
C GLY A 165 25.87 -20.45 -9.29
N ASN A 166 26.45 -21.14 -10.27
CA ASN A 166 25.84 -21.48 -11.54
C ASN A 166 25.71 -22.99 -11.60
N LEU A 167 24.51 -23.48 -11.87
CA LEU A 167 24.20 -24.88 -12.08
C LEU A 167 23.55 -25.00 -13.45
N ALA A 168 23.94 -25.98 -14.25
CA ALA A 168 23.32 -26.27 -15.53
C ALA A 168 23.24 -27.77 -15.73
N VAL A 169 22.08 -28.28 -16.10
CA VAL A 169 21.82 -29.67 -16.44
C VAL A 169 21.23 -29.69 -17.84
N ASN A 170 21.76 -30.51 -18.72
CA ASN A 170 21.25 -30.70 -20.07
C ASN A 170 21.21 -32.21 -20.38
N GLY A 171 20.01 -32.77 -20.51
CA GLY A 171 19.83 -34.22 -20.59
C GLY A 171 20.32 -34.92 -19.31
N GLY A 172 21.24 -35.87 -19.45
CA GLY A 172 21.82 -36.63 -18.34
C GLY A 172 23.09 -36.04 -17.73
N GLU A 173 23.65 -34.99 -18.32
CA GLU A 173 24.89 -34.37 -17.85
C GLU A 173 24.60 -33.07 -17.12
N GLY A 174 25.19 -32.92 -15.94
CA GLY A 174 25.03 -31.77 -15.07
C GLY A 174 26.38 -31.19 -14.66
N GLY A 175 26.43 -29.87 -14.56
CA GLY A 175 27.62 -29.12 -14.23
C GLY A 175 27.33 -27.97 -13.30
N GLY A 176 28.24 -27.73 -12.37
CA GLY A 176 28.15 -26.63 -11.41
C GLY A 176 29.45 -25.85 -11.33
N ALA A 177 29.34 -24.56 -11.05
CA ALA A 177 30.44 -23.71 -10.63
C ALA A 177 30.00 -22.80 -9.49
N ALA A 178 30.82 -22.70 -8.45
CA ALA A 178 30.67 -21.71 -7.39
C ALA A 178 31.66 -20.57 -7.65
N ASN A 179 31.18 -19.33 -7.57
CA ASN A 179 31.95 -18.12 -7.83
C ASN A 179 31.99 -17.27 -6.55
N ALA A 180 33.17 -16.76 -6.21
CA ALA A 180 33.37 -15.77 -5.17
C ALA A 180 34.04 -14.54 -5.79
N LEU A 181 33.50 -13.37 -5.52
CA LEU A 181 34.00 -12.09 -6.00
C LEU A 181 34.22 -11.15 -4.81
N PHE A 182 35.44 -10.67 -4.63
CA PHE A 182 35.78 -9.68 -3.61
C PHE A 182 36.15 -8.37 -4.28
N ARG A 183 35.37 -7.32 -4.04
CA ARG A 183 35.60 -5.96 -4.53
C ARG A 183 36.17 -5.09 -3.42
N HIS A 184 37.32 -4.48 -3.68
CA HIS A 184 37.95 -3.48 -2.83
C HIS A 184 38.05 -2.13 -3.55
N GLN A 185 37.51 -1.08 -2.96
CA GLN A 185 37.61 0.29 -3.47
C GLN A 185 38.92 0.93 -3.00
N LEU A 186 39.88 1.08 -3.92
CA LEU A 186 41.18 1.71 -3.68
C LEU A 186 41.05 3.22 -3.49
N SER A 187 40.25 3.86 -4.34
CA SER A 187 40.01 5.31 -4.31
C SER A 187 38.56 5.63 -4.69
N LYS A 188 38.19 6.92 -4.70
CA LYS A 188 36.85 7.32 -5.18
C LYS A 188 36.59 6.87 -6.62
N ASP A 189 37.64 6.76 -7.44
CA ASP A 189 37.56 6.52 -8.87
C ASP A 189 38.19 5.19 -9.30
N SER A 190 38.63 4.34 -8.35
CA SER A 190 39.23 3.04 -8.68
C SER A 190 38.85 1.93 -7.71
N SER A 191 38.58 0.75 -8.28
CA SER A 191 38.33 -0.47 -7.53
C SER A 191 39.02 -1.67 -8.16
N VAL A 192 39.35 -2.65 -7.31
CA VAL A 192 39.91 -3.93 -7.72
C VAL A 192 38.97 -5.04 -7.29
N GLU A 193 38.75 -6.00 -8.16
CA GLU A 193 37.90 -7.15 -7.98
C GLU A 193 38.72 -8.41 -8.14
N PHE A 194 38.68 -9.28 -7.14
CA PHE A 194 39.27 -10.61 -7.19
C PHE A 194 38.16 -11.60 -7.44
N VAL A 195 38.30 -12.40 -8.48
CA VAL A 195 37.32 -13.40 -8.90
C VAL A 195 37.94 -14.77 -8.73
N ALA A 196 37.27 -15.65 -8.00
CA ALA A 196 37.62 -17.06 -7.89
C ALA A 196 36.38 -17.89 -8.25
N SER A 197 36.53 -18.83 -9.17
CA SER A 197 35.50 -19.81 -9.52
C SER A 197 36.05 -21.22 -9.30
N VAL A 198 35.21 -22.11 -8.78
CA VAL A 198 35.52 -23.52 -8.57
C VAL A 198 34.41 -24.37 -9.18
N GLY A 199 34.75 -25.47 -9.83
CA GLY A 199 33.81 -26.37 -10.51
C GLY A 199 34.20 -26.59 -11.97
N LEU A 200 33.21 -26.63 -12.87
CA LEU A 200 33.42 -26.97 -14.28
C LEU A 200 34.30 -25.96 -15.05
N ARG A 201 34.34 -24.70 -14.57
CA ARG A 201 35.21 -23.62 -15.10
C ARG A 201 35.99 -22.96 -13.97
N ALA A 202 36.89 -23.73 -13.34
CA ALA A 202 37.74 -23.22 -12.28
C ALA A 202 38.69 -22.13 -12.82
N LEU A 203 38.59 -20.91 -12.30
CA LEU A 203 39.41 -19.78 -12.73
C LEU A 203 39.72 -18.85 -11.55
N ILE A 204 40.87 -18.22 -11.59
CA ILE A 204 41.24 -17.14 -10.67
C ILE A 204 41.59 -15.92 -11.52
N GLY A 205 41.06 -14.76 -11.18
CA GLY A 205 41.33 -13.54 -11.91
C GLY A 205 41.25 -12.29 -11.06
N VAL A 206 41.85 -11.23 -11.60
CA VAL A 206 41.83 -9.89 -11.03
C VAL A 206 41.29 -8.95 -12.10
N GLN A 207 40.30 -8.15 -11.74
CA GLN A 207 39.77 -7.08 -12.57
C GLN A 207 40.00 -5.75 -11.86
N THR A 208 40.52 -4.78 -12.59
CA THR A 208 40.77 -3.42 -12.10
C THR A 208 39.88 -2.47 -12.88
N THR A 209 39.12 -1.65 -12.17
CA THR A 209 38.15 -0.70 -12.71
C THR A 209 38.63 0.70 -12.34
N ARG A 210 38.66 1.62 -13.29
CA ARG A 210 39.03 3.02 -13.06
C ARG A 210 38.16 3.96 -13.87
N ASN A 211 37.62 4.99 -13.22
CA ASN A 211 37.01 6.13 -13.89
C ASN A 211 38.15 7.00 -14.46
N LEU A 212 38.25 7.07 -15.78
CA LEU A 212 39.25 7.89 -16.48
C LEU A 212 38.79 9.35 -16.59
N SER A 213 37.49 9.58 -16.65
CA SER A 213 36.85 10.90 -16.65
C SER A 213 35.47 10.81 -16.00
N SER A 214 34.75 11.94 -15.88
CA SER A 214 33.35 11.97 -15.42
C SER A 214 32.40 11.12 -16.28
N HIS A 215 32.80 10.79 -17.52
CA HIS A 215 31.96 10.08 -18.49
C HIS A 215 32.61 8.81 -19.02
N SER A 216 33.77 8.39 -18.54
CA SER A 216 34.49 7.25 -19.11
C SER A 216 35.09 6.36 -18.03
N THR A 217 34.87 5.07 -18.15
CA THR A 217 35.42 4.06 -17.24
C THR A 217 36.12 2.97 -18.05
N ALA A 218 37.24 2.51 -17.54
CA ALA A 218 37.99 1.40 -18.12
C ALA A 218 38.10 0.28 -17.09
N THR A 219 37.89 -0.94 -17.54
CA THR A 219 37.98 -2.16 -16.75
C THR A 219 38.94 -3.12 -17.42
N MET A 220 40.02 -3.47 -16.74
CA MET A 220 41.07 -4.35 -17.24
C MET A 220 41.11 -5.59 -16.37
N GLY A 221 41.01 -6.77 -16.97
CA GLY A 221 40.92 -8.04 -16.30
C GLY A 221 41.94 -9.05 -16.81
N VAL A 222 42.49 -9.84 -15.89
CA VAL A 222 43.32 -11.00 -16.18
C VAL A 222 42.75 -12.16 -15.39
N ALA A 223 42.43 -13.26 -16.07
CA ALA A 223 41.95 -14.48 -15.44
C ALA A 223 42.70 -15.70 -15.98
N MET A 224 43.12 -16.59 -15.09
CA MET A 224 43.78 -17.84 -15.41
C MET A 224 42.81 -19.00 -15.18
N SER A 225 42.65 -19.86 -16.19
CA SER A 225 41.95 -21.14 -16.05
C SER A 225 42.83 -22.10 -15.25
N LEU A 226 42.32 -22.61 -14.14
CA LEU A 226 43.04 -23.57 -13.29
C LEU A 226 43.09 -24.98 -13.89
N ARG A 227 42.26 -25.26 -14.90
CA ARG A 227 42.21 -26.57 -15.56
C ARG A 227 43.31 -26.74 -16.60
N ASP A 228 43.44 -25.74 -17.47
CA ASP A 228 44.31 -25.82 -18.65
C ASP A 228 45.49 -24.84 -18.59
N GLY A 229 45.57 -24.00 -17.54
CA GLY A 229 46.59 -22.97 -17.39
C GLY A 229 46.44 -21.78 -18.36
N SER A 230 45.39 -21.75 -19.18
CA SER A 230 45.19 -20.69 -20.18
C SER A 230 44.89 -19.34 -19.54
N LEU A 231 45.50 -18.28 -20.06
CA LEU A 231 45.23 -16.90 -19.65
C LEU A 231 44.17 -16.25 -20.55
N ASN A 232 43.20 -15.61 -19.92
CA ASN A 232 42.19 -14.77 -20.54
C ASN A 232 42.40 -13.32 -20.08
N LEU A 233 42.58 -12.42 -21.03
CA LEU A 233 42.68 -10.98 -20.80
C LEU A 233 41.39 -10.32 -21.29
N SER A 234 40.80 -9.46 -20.48
CA SER A 234 39.59 -8.70 -20.84
C SER A 234 39.84 -7.22 -20.67
N ASN A 235 39.37 -6.40 -21.60
CA ASN A 235 39.48 -4.96 -21.51
C ASN A 235 38.17 -4.30 -21.98
N LEU A 236 37.45 -3.68 -21.05
CA LEU A 236 36.15 -3.06 -21.27
C LEU A 236 36.24 -1.55 -21.06
N TRP A 237 35.93 -0.78 -22.09
CA TRP A 237 35.86 0.67 -22.07
C TRP A 237 34.41 1.06 -22.18
N THR A 238 33.89 1.79 -21.20
CA THR A 238 32.55 2.36 -21.29
C THR A 238 32.63 3.87 -21.30
N ARG A 239 31.80 4.51 -22.12
CA ARG A 239 31.67 5.96 -22.19
C ARG A 239 30.22 6.38 -22.23
N GLN A 240 29.85 7.29 -21.34
CA GLN A 240 28.60 8.02 -21.43
C GLN A 240 28.72 9.03 -22.58
N LEU A 241 27.88 8.86 -23.61
CA LEU A 241 27.86 9.70 -24.81
C LEU A 241 26.88 10.87 -24.67
N SER A 242 25.81 10.67 -23.90
CA SER A 242 24.84 11.70 -23.50
C SER A 242 24.19 11.32 -22.15
N GLU A 243 23.30 12.16 -21.62
CA GLU A 243 22.54 11.82 -20.41
C GLU A 243 21.75 10.50 -20.54
N THR A 244 21.31 10.16 -21.74
CA THR A 244 20.49 8.96 -21.99
C THR A 244 21.20 7.87 -22.79
N ALA A 245 22.42 8.11 -23.30
CA ALA A 245 23.15 7.16 -24.13
C ALA A 245 24.55 6.83 -23.59
N SER A 246 24.89 5.55 -23.67
CA SER A 246 26.21 5.02 -23.32
C SER A 246 26.69 4.07 -24.42
N GLY A 247 28.00 4.09 -24.67
CA GLY A 247 28.69 3.16 -25.55
C GLY A 247 29.69 2.34 -24.76
N HIS A 248 29.99 1.14 -25.24
CA HIS A 248 31.07 0.33 -24.70
C HIS A 248 31.82 -0.41 -25.81
N ILE A 249 33.09 -0.66 -25.56
CA ILE A 249 33.96 -1.49 -26.37
C ILE A 249 34.60 -2.51 -25.43
N GLU A 250 34.44 -3.80 -25.74
CA GLU A 250 35.00 -4.90 -24.99
C GLU A 250 35.97 -5.69 -25.86
N LEU A 251 37.16 -5.97 -25.34
CA LEU A 251 38.17 -6.77 -25.99
C LEU A 251 38.52 -7.93 -25.07
N ASN A 252 38.24 -9.14 -25.51
CA ASN A 252 38.59 -10.39 -24.84
C ASN A 252 39.67 -11.09 -25.66
N LEU A 253 40.78 -11.45 -25.03
CA LEU A 253 41.89 -12.19 -25.62
C LEU A 253 42.09 -13.47 -24.83
N GLY A 254 42.14 -14.62 -25.49
CA GLY A 254 42.28 -15.92 -24.84
C GLY A 254 41.96 -17.06 -25.80
N GLN A 255 41.37 -18.15 -25.29
CA GLN A 255 40.94 -19.27 -26.15
C GLN A 255 39.88 -18.85 -27.18
N GLN A 256 39.01 -17.90 -26.83
CA GLN A 256 38.02 -17.30 -27.73
C GLN A 256 38.20 -15.78 -27.72
N SER A 257 39.15 -15.30 -28.52
CA SER A 257 39.37 -13.87 -28.67
C SER A 257 38.20 -13.21 -29.41
N SER A 258 37.70 -12.10 -28.89
CA SER A 258 36.61 -11.34 -29.48
C SER A 258 36.69 -9.86 -29.17
N ILE A 259 36.27 -9.03 -30.11
CA ILE A 259 35.99 -7.61 -29.91
C ILE A 259 34.47 -7.39 -30.00
N ALA A 260 33.90 -6.68 -29.04
CA ALA A 260 32.51 -6.27 -29.04
C ALA A 260 32.41 -4.75 -28.98
N VAL A 261 31.49 -4.19 -29.75
CA VAL A 261 31.15 -2.76 -29.74
C VAL A 261 29.67 -2.65 -29.54
N GLY A 262 29.25 -2.02 -28.46
CA GLY A 262 27.85 -1.88 -28.12
C GLY A 262 27.46 -0.46 -27.74
N TRP A 263 26.19 -0.17 -27.87
CA TRP A 263 25.57 1.07 -27.43
C TRP A 263 24.23 0.78 -26.77
N GLN A 264 23.87 1.62 -25.82
CA GLN A 264 22.60 1.57 -25.13
C GLN A 264 22.09 3.00 -24.94
N LYS A 265 20.85 3.24 -25.39
CA LYS A 265 20.09 4.45 -25.15
C LYS A 265 18.84 4.14 -24.35
N LYS A 266 18.61 4.85 -23.25
CA LYS A 266 17.48 4.63 -22.36
C LYS A 266 16.81 5.96 -22.01
N ASP A 267 15.66 6.20 -22.63
CA ASP A 267 14.76 7.31 -22.34
C ASP A 267 13.60 6.83 -21.43
N GLU A 268 12.72 7.73 -20.98
CA GLU A 268 11.61 7.37 -20.08
C GLU A 268 10.64 6.33 -20.65
N ARG A 269 10.37 6.42 -21.96
CA ARG A 269 9.41 5.56 -22.68
C ARG A 269 10.07 4.56 -23.63
N ARG A 270 11.31 4.77 -24.06
CA ARG A 270 11.98 3.94 -25.06
C ARG A 270 13.37 3.55 -24.58
N SER A 271 13.72 2.28 -24.74
CA SER A 271 15.10 1.84 -24.57
C SER A 271 15.54 1.08 -25.81
N ALA A 272 16.67 1.44 -26.38
CA ALA A 272 17.28 0.72 -27.49
C ALA A 272 18.71 0.38 -27.11
N SER A 273 19.17 -0.80 -27.49
CA SER A 273 20.57 -1.19 -27.40
C SER A 273 20.94 -2.00 -28.62
N GLY A 274 22.19 -1.87 -29.05
CA GLY A 274 22.77 -2.66 -30.11
C GLY A 274 24.17 -3.10 -29.73
N GLU A 275 24.57 -4.27 -30.17
CA GLU A 275 25.89 -4.84 -29.94
C GLU A 275 26.36 -5.55 -31.20
N LEU A 276 27.63 -5.33 -31.57
CA LEU A 276 28.32 -5.99 -32.66
C LEU A 276 29.54 -6.70 -32.08
N LYS A 277 29.58 -8.01 -32.17
CA LYS A 277 30.65 -8.86 -31.64
C LYS A 277 31.32 -9.63 -32.76
N PHE A 278 32.64 -9.49 -32.86
CA PHE A 278 33.49 -10.19 -33.81
C PHE A 278 34.51 -11.01 -33.04
N GLY A 279 34.51 -12.33 -33.22
CA GLY A 279 35.48 -13.25 -32.64
C GLY A 279 36.21 -14.07 -33.71
N THR A 280 37.15 -14.90 -33.26
CA THR A 280 38.02 -15.73 -34.12
C THR A 280 37.30 -16.74 -35.02
N GLY A 281 35.98 -16.86 -34.93
CA GLY A 281 35.13 -17.64 -35.86
C GLY A 281 33.64 -17.35 -35.73
N LEU A 282 33.25 -16.29 -35.02
CA LEU A 282 31.87 -15.96 -34.70
C LEU A 282 31.65 -14.47 -34.91
N PHE A 283 30.64 -14.12 -35.69
CA PHE A 283 30.13 -12.77 -35.76
C PHE A 283 28.70 -12.79 -35.21
N GLU A 284 28.36 -11.84 -34.34
CA GLU A 284 27.01 -11.68 -33.79
C GLU A 284 26.66 -10.18 -33.72
N ALA A 285 25.55 -9.82 -34.32
CA ALA A 285 24.91 -8.53 -34.26
C ALA A 285 23.58 -8.67 -33.52
N ALA A 286 23.42 -7.98 -32.41
CA ALA A 286 22.22 -7.98 -31.61
C ALA A 286 21.63 -6.57 -31.53
N VAL A 287 20.31 -6.46 -31.67
CA VAL A 287 19.57 -5.21 -31.48
C VAL A 287 18.37 -5.51 -30.59
N HIS A 288 18.20 -4.72 -29.54
CA HIS A 288 17.09 -4.83 -28.59
C HIS A 288 16.40 -3.49 -28.46
N CYS A 289 15.09 -3.44 -28.73
CA CYS A 289 14.26 -2.25 -28.56
C CYS A 289 13.10 -2.59 -27.63
N THR A 290 12.90 -1.76 -26.60
CA THR A 290 11.73 -1.84 -25.73
C THR A 290 11.00 -0.52 -25.71
N HIS A 291 9.67 -0.60 -25.78
CA HIS A 291 8.78 0.55 -25.80
C HIS A 291 7.77 0.43 -24.66
N ARG A 292 7.75 1.40 -23.75
CA ARG A 292 6.81 1.48 -22.64
C ARG A 292 5.55 2.22 -23.08
N PHE A 293 4.46 1.50 -23.27
CA PHE A 293 3.15 2.06 -23.63
C PHE A 293 2.43 2.70 -22.44
N SER A 294 2.66 2.19 -21.22
CA SER A 294 2.06 2.71 -19.99
C SER A 294 2.95 2.39 -18.79
N ARG A 295 2.63 2.91 -17.59
CA ARG A 295 3.31 2.54 -16.32
C ARG A 295 3.30 1.02 -16.06
N LYS A 296 2.34 0.29 -16.64
CA LYS A 296 2.20 -1.17 -16.48
C LYS A 296 2.51 -1.99 -17.71
N SER A 297 2.60 -1.43 -18.92
CA SER A 297 2.74 -2.20 -20.17
C SER A 297 4.00 -1.85 -20.95
N LEU A 298 4.65 -2.88 -21.48
CA LEU A 298 5.92 -2.83 -22.20
C LEU A 298 5.78 -3.67 -23.48
N GLY A 299 6.32 -3.19 -24.59
CA GLY A 299 6.60 -3.97 -25.79
C GLY A 299 8.09 -4.18 -25.93
N CYS A 300 8.49 -5.30 -26.51
CA CYS A 300 9.88 -5.64 -26.78
C CYS A 300 9.98 -6.23 -28.18
N ILE A 301 10.97 -5.75 -28.94
CA ILE A 301 11.39 -6.30 -30.22
C ILE A 301 12.90 -6.47 -30.12
N ALA A 302 13.40 -7.66 -30.43
CA ALA A 302 14.83 -7.91 -30.50
C ALA A 302 15.16 -8.72 -31.76
N GLY A 303 16.34 -8.48 -32.32
CA GLY A 303 16.89 -9.24 -33.42
C GLY A 303 18.31 -9.64 -33.09
N ARG A 304 18.67 -10.88 -33.38
CA ARG A 304 20.03 -11.39 -33.31
C ARG A 304 20.38 -12.03 -34.64
N VAL A 305 21.50 -11.62 -35.22
CA VAL A 305 21.99 -12.08 -36.51
C VAL A 305 23.47 -12.39 -36.35
N GLY A 306 23.88 -13.60 -36.68
CA GLY A 306 25.24 -14.04 -36.55
C GLY A 306 25.53 -15.25 -37.43
N SER A 307 26.78 -15.70 -37.42
CA SER A 307 27.23 -16.82 -38.26
C SER A 307 26.47 -18.13 -37.98
N SER A 308 25.94 -18.30 -36.76
CA SER A 308 25.17 -19.48 -36.34
C SER A 308 23.83 -19.16 -35.68
N SER A 309 23.41 -17.89 -35.67
CA SER A 309 22.18 -17.45 -35.01
C SER A 309 21.42 -16.45 -35.88
N LEU A 310 20.17 -16.74 -36.18
CA LEU A 310 19.25 -15.76 -36.75
C LEU A 310 17.96 -15.90 -35.97
N GLU A 311 17.65 -14.91 -35.14
CA GLU A 311 16.53 -14.92 -34.23
C GLU A 311 15.86 -13.55 -34.22
N ILE A 312 14.53 -13.55 -34.25
CA ILE A 312 13.69 -12.37 -34.06
C ILE A 312 12.80 -12.67 -32.85
N GLU A 313 12.90 -11.84 -31.82
CA GLU A 313 12.04 -11.89 -30.64
C GLU A 313 11.03 -10.74 -30.71
N VAL A 314 9.73 -11.03 -30.62
CA VAL A 314 8.67 -10.02 -30.56
C VAL A 314 7.77 -10.34 -29.39
N GLY A 315 7.46 -9.37 -28.54
CA GLY A 315 6.52 -9.63 -27.47
C GLY A 315 6.19 -8.45 -26.57
N GLY A 316 5.54 -8.78 -25.47
CA GLY A 316 4.95 -7.82 -24.56
C GLY A 316 5.09 -8.24 -23.11
N GLY A 317 5.21 -7.25 -22.24
CA GLY A 317 5.31 -7.42 -20.80
C GLY A 317 4.29 -6.58 -20.06
N ARG A 318 3.90 -7.08 -18.90
CA ARG A 318 3.05 -6.35 -17.96
C ARG A 318 3.60 -6.41 -16.54
N LYS A 319 3.64 -5.25 -15.90
CA LYS A 319 3.91 -5.14 -14.47
C LYS A 319 2.64 -5.53 -13.69
N LEU A 320 2.70 -6.63 -12.95
CA LEU A 320 1.59 -7.17 -12.16
C LEU A 320 1.50 -6.49 -10.79
N SER A 321 2.64 -6.25 -10.14
CA SER A 321 2.74 -5.62 -8.82
C SER A 321 3.95 -4.68 -8.74
N LYS A 322 4.23 -4.08 -7.57
CA LYS A 322 5.46 -3.30 -7.35
C LYS A 322 6.73 -4.13 -7.60
N PHE A 323 6.67 -5.43 -7.28
CA PHE A 323 7.81 -6.36 -7.27
C PHE A 323 7.74 -7.47 -8.32
N SER A 324 6.64 -7.55 -9.09
CA SER A 324 6.40 -8.63 -10.05
C SER A 324 6.07 -8.13 -11.44
N SER A 325 6.78 -8.63 -12.45
CA SER A 325 6.53 -8.35 -13.86
C SER A 325 6.59 -9.64 -14.67
N VAL A 326 5.70 -9.77 -15.65
CA VAL A 326 5.67 -10.91 -16.57
C VAL A 326 5.94 -10.41 -17.98
N ARG A 327 6.68 -11.18 -18.78
CA ARG A 327 6.86 -10.97 -20.21
C ARG A 327 6.57 -12.24 -20.97
N TRP A 328 5.99 -12.06 -22.14
CA TRP A 328 5.82 -13.08 -23.16
C TRP A 328 6.57 -12.60 -24.38
N LEU A 329 7.53 -13.40 -24.83
CA LEU A 329 8.25 -13.19 -26.07
C LEU A 329 7.99 -14.37 -27.02
N TYR A 330 7.75 -14.04 -28.28
CA TYR A 330 7.65 -14.96 -29.39
C TYR A 330 8.97 -14.92 -30.15
N VAL A 331 9.64 -16.06 -30.27
CA VAL A 331 10.98 -16.14 -30.87
C VAL A 331 10.90 -16.99 -32.13
N ILE A 332 11.32 -16.41 -33.26
CA ILE A 332 11.41 -17.07 -34.56
C ILE A 332 12.87 -17.07 -34.96
N GLY A 333 13.45 -18.23 -35.26
CA GLY A 333 14.82 -18.29 -35.75
C GLY A 333 15.15 -19.58 -36.50
N ILE A 334 16.41 -19.70 -36.92
CA ILE A 334 16.89 -20.91 -37.63
C ILE A 334 16.74 -22.17 -36.78
N GLN A 335 16.78 -22.05 -35.44
CA GLN A 335 16.54 -23.16 -34.51
C GLN A 335 15.05 -23.52 -34.34
N GLY A 336 14.16 -22.77 -34.99
CA GLY A 336 12.72 -23.01 -35.00
C GLY A 336 11.91 -21.89 -34.34
N ILE A 337 10.72 -22.25 -33.87
CA ILE A 337 9.75 -21.33 -33.28
C ILE A 337 9.58 -21.67 -31.81
N SER A 338 9.70 -20.67 -30.93
CA SER A 338 9.55 -20.87 -29.49
C SER A 338 8.77 -19.76 -28.79
N TRP A 339 8.16 -20.13 -27.66
CA TRP A 339 7.60 -19.18 -26.70
C TRP A 339 8.54 -19.01 -25.54
N LYS A 340 8.83 -17.77 -25.15
CA LYS A 340 9.72 -17.45 -24.04
C LYS A 340 8.95 -16.64 -23.01
N PHE A 341 8.69 -17.27 -21.87
CA PHE A 341 8.03 -16.62 -20.74
C PHE A 341 9.08 -16.14 -19.75
N GLU A 342 9.02 -14.86 -19.36
CA GLU A 342 9.89 -14.31 -18.32
C GLU A 342 9.05 -13.81 -17.14
N LEU A 343 9.34 -14.29 -15.94
CA LEU A 343 8.78 -13.80 -14.68
C LEU A 343 9.89 -13.15 -13.85
N TYR A 344 9.72 -11.89 -13.54
CA TYR A 344 10.57 -11.15 -12.61
C TYR A 344 9.82 -11.03 -11.29
N ARG A 345 10.38 -11.54 -10.19
CA ARG A 345 9.80 -11.44 -8.85
C ARG A 345 10.89 -11.31 -7.79
N GLY A 346 10.91 -10.20 -7.05
CA GLY A 346 11.73 -10.05 -5.84
C GLY A 346 13.22 -10.36 -6.03
N GLY A 347 13.84 -9.85 -7.11
CA GLY A 347 15.25 -10.09 -7.43
C GLY A 347 15.51 -11.37 -8.25
N GLN A 348 14.51 -12.23 -8.42
CA GLN A 348 14.62 -13.46 -9.21
C GLN A 348 14.02 -13.30 -10.62
N LYS A 349 14.71 -13.80 -11.64
CA LYS A 349 14.26 -13.88 -13.04
C LYS A 349 14.08 -15.34 -13.44
N ILE A 350 12.85 -15.77 -13.66
CA ILE A 350 12.52 -17.11 -14.15
C ILE A 350 12.24 -17.01 -15.65
N ILE A 351 12.93 -17.79 -16.47
CA ILE A 351 12.80 -17.84 -17.94
C ILE A 351 12.40 -19.25 -18.35
N LEU A 352 11.30 -19.38 -19.07
CA LEU A 352 10.79 -20.65 -19.58
C LEU A 352 10.66 -20.57 -21.10
N PRO A 353 11.73 -20.87 -21.86
CA PRO A 353 11.64 -21.04 -23.30
C PRO A 353 11.08 -22.43 -23.64
N ILE A 354 10.01 -22.45 -24.43
CA ILE A 354 9.31 -23.64 -24.91
C ILE A 354 9.47 -23.68 -26.43
N LEU A 355 10.31 -24.60 -26.92
CA LEU A 355 10.44 -24.89 -28.34
C LEU A 355 9.17 -25.58 -28.83
N LEU A 356 8.48 -24.98 -29.81
CA LEU A 356 7.23 -25.50 -30.36
C LEU A 356 7.46 -26.36 -31.60
N THR A 357 8.38 -25.94 -32.47
CA THR A 357 8.77 -26.69 -33.67
C THR A 357 10.20 -26.34 -34.05
N ARG A 358 10.92 -27.31 -34.62
CA ARG A 358 12.27 -27.13 -35.19
C ARG A 358 12.23 -26.58 -36.61
N HIS A 359 11.08 -26.69 -37.29
CA HIS A 359 10.92 -26.28 -38.68
C HIS A 359 10.22 -24.92 -38.77
N LEU A 360 10.77 -24.04 -39.61
CA LEU A 360 10.17 -22.75 -39.92
C LEU A 360 9.01 -22.94 -40.90
N ASN A 361 7.81 -23.20 -40.36
CA ASN A 361 6.57 -23.20 -41.15
C ASN A 361 5.81 -21.88 -40.91
N PRO A 362 5.53 -21.06 -41.95
CA PRO A 362 4.87 -19.76 -41.79
C PRO A 362 3.42 -19.89 -41.26
N VAL A 363 2.71 -20.95 -41.61
CA VAL A 363 1.35 -21.21 -41.10
C VAL A 363 1.40 -21.51 -39.60
N PHE A 364 2.36 -22.33 -39.18
CA PHE A 364 2.56 -22.60 -37.76
C PHE A 364 3.01 -21.35 -37.00
N ALA A 365 3.89 -20.54 -37.60
CA ALA A 365 4.41 -19.33 -36.99
C ALA A 365 3.30 -18.29 -36.72
N THR A 366 2.41 -18.10 -37.69
CA THR A 366 1.26 -17.19 -37.53
C THR A 366 0.30 -17.71 -36.46
N GLY A 367 -0.02 -19.01 -36.47
CA GLY A 367 -0.85 -19.63 -35.44
C GLY A 367 -0.26 -19.48 -34.04
N ALA A 368 1.04 -19.78 -33.87
CA ALA A 368 1.75 -19.69 -32.60
C ALA A 368 1.83 -18.26 -32.04
N PHE A 369 1.73 -17.24 -32.89
CA PHE A 369 1.65 -15.85 -32.46
C PHE A 369 0.24 -15.44 -32.00
N PHE A 370 -0.81 -15.80 -32.76
CA PHE A 370 -2.17 -15.34 -32.51
C PHE A 370 -2.95 -16.15 -31.47
N ILE A 371 -2.75 -17.47 -31.41
CA ILE A 371 -3.50 -18.37 -30.50
C ILE A 371 -3.46 -17.87 -29.05
N PRO A 372 -2.28 -17.53 -28.47
CA PRO A 372 -2.25 -17.21 -27.06
C PRO A 372 -2.78 -15.81 -26.72
N ALA A 373 -2.63 -14.86 -27.65
CA ALA A 373 -3.24 -13.54 -27.52
C ALA A 373 -4.77 -13.62 -27.54
N SER A 374 -5.32 -14.42 -28.46
CA SER A 374 -6.75 -14.70 -28.56
C SER A 374 -7.26 -15.44 -27.32
N LEU A 375 -6.54 -16.46 -26.85
CA LEU A 375 -6.88 -17.20 -25.63
C LEU A 375 -6.92 -16.29 -24.40
N TYR A 376 -5.90 -15.44 -24.22
CA TYR A 376 -5.87 -14.46 -23.14
C TYR A 376 -7.05 -13.48 -23.22
N PHE A 377 -7.39 -12.98 -24.41
CA PHE A 377 -8.52 -12.08 -24.60
C PHE A 377 -9.85 -12.75 -24.23
N CYS A 378 -10.06 -13.99 -24.68
CA CYS A 378 -11.25 -14.78 -24.34
C CYS A 378 -11.33 -15.05 -22.83
N LEU A 379 -10.26 -15.56 -22.20
CA LEU A 379 -10.19 -15.80 -20.75
C LEU A 379 -10.49 -14.53 -19.95
N LYS A 380 -9.89 -13.40 -20.35
CA LYS A 380 -10.10 -12.13 -19.66
C LYS A 380 -11.53 -11.62 -19.80
N LYS A 381 -12.13 -11.70 -20.99
CA LYS A 381 -13.45 -11.17 -21.29
C LYS A 381 -14.56 -12.02 -20.67
N PHE A 382 -14.45 -13.35 -20.77
CA PHE A 382 -15.53 -14.27 -20.41
C PHE A 382 -15.39 -14.94 -19.05
N LEU A 383 -14.18 -15.05 -18.48
CA LEU A 383 -13.99 -15.71 -17.18
C LEU A 383 -13.57 -14.72 -16.09
N ILE A 384 -12.49 -13.98 -16.31
CA ILE A 384 -11.88 -13.14 -15.26
C ILE A 384 -12.76 -11.92 -14.94
N LYS A 385 -13.17 -11.15 -15.95
CA LYS A 385 -13.98 -9.94 -15.73
C LYS A 385 -15.30 -10.21 -15.01
N PRO A 386 -16.14 -11.19 -15.40
CA PRO A 386 -17.38 -11.45 -14.67
C PRO A 386 -17.14 -11.95 -13.24
N TYR A 387 -16.10 -12.74 -12.99
CA TYR A 387 -15.74 -13.17 -11.64
C TYR A 387 -15.40 -12.00 -10.71
N TYR A 388 -14.53 -11.08 -11.15
CA TYR A 388 -14.16 -9.91 -10.34
C TYR A 388 -15.35 -9.00 -10.05
N LEU A 389 -16.22 -8.78 -11.05
CA LEU A 389 -17.43 -7.97 -10.88
C LEU A 389 -18.43 -8.61 -9.91
N ARG A 390 -18.56 -9.94 -9.92
CA ARG A 390 -19.39 -10.65 -8.93
C ARG A 390 -18.83 -10.51 -7.52
N ARG A 391 -17.51 -10.68 -7.36
CA ARG A 391 -16.85 -10.56 -6.06
C ARG A 391 -16.90 -9.14 -5.49
N SER A 392 -16.76 -8.11 -6.34
CA SER A 392 -16.90 -6.72 -5.89
C SER A 392 -18.32 -6.41 -5.46
N LYS A 393 -19.34 -6.95 -6.16
CA LYS A 393 -20.75 -6.80 -5.76
C LYS A 393 -21.04 -7.50 -4.42
N GLN A 394 -20.49 -8.70 -4.21
CA GLN A 394 -20.64 -9.42 -2.94
C GLN A 394 -20.03 -8.65 -1.76
N LYS A 395 -18.81 -8.13 -1.95
CA LYS A 395 -18.17 -7.28 -0.93
C LYS A 395 -18.98 -6.04 -0.60
N ALA A 396 -19.48 -5.35 -1.63
CA ALA A 396 -20.33 -4.17 -1.42
C ALA A 396 -21.61 -4.53 -0.64
N LEU A 397 -22.21 -5.69 -0.90
CA LEU A 397 -23.39 -6.18 -0.17
C LEU A 397 -23.05 -6.58 1.28
N GLU A 398 -21.88 -7.16 1.51
CA GLU A 398 -21.39 -7.47 2.86
C GLU A 398 -21.17 -6.18 3.67
N GLU A 399 -20.49 -5.19 3.10
CA GLU A 399 -20.27 -3.86 3.69
C GLU A 399 -21.61 -3.13 3.99
N GLU A 400 -22.59 -3.23 3.10
CA GLU A 400 -23.94 -2.67 3.31
C GLU A 400 -24.66 -3.35 4.49
N LYS A 401 -24.55 -4.67 4.62
CA LYS A 401 -25.14 -5.40 5.75
C LYS A 401 -24.47 -5.06 7.08
N GLU A 402 -23.14 -5.05 7.11
CA GLU A 402 -22.36 -4.71 8.31
C GLU A 402 -22.67 -3.28 8.78
N SER A 403 -22.65 -2.30 7.87
CA SER A 403 -23.01 -0.91 8.20
C SER A 403 -24.47 -0.79 8.67
N SER A 404 -25.42 -1.52 8.09
CA SER A 404 -26.82 -1.50 8.54
C SER A 404 -27.01 -2.05 9.96
N ALA A 405 -26.21 -3.04 10.36
CA ALA A 405 -26.24 -3.60 11.71
C ALA A 405 -25.67 -2.59 12.71
N GLN A 406 -24.53 -1.98 12.41
CA GLN A 406 -23.92 -0.94 13.24
C GLN A 406 -24.85 0.27 13.44
N VAL A 407 -25.54 0.72 12.39
CA VAL A 407 -26.51 1.81 12.49
C VAL A 407 -27.65 1.45 13.44
N LYS A 408 -28.20 0.23 13.36
CA LYS A 408 -29.27 -0.22 14.27
C LYS A 408 -28.84 -0.25 15.74
N GLU A 409 -27.63 -0.72 16.02
CA GLU A 409 -27.06 -0.72 17.37
C GLU A 409 -26.86 0.71 17.89
N ALA A 410 -26.32 1.60 17.06
CA ALA A 410 -26.10 3.00 17.40
C ALA A 410 -27.42 3.75 17.67
N TRP A 411 -28.46 3.49 16.87
CA TRP A 411 -29.81 4.01 17.10
C TRP A 411 -30.38 3.55 18.45
N ALA A 412 -30.28 2.26 18.76
CA ALA A 412 -30.75 1.72 20.03
C ALA A 412 -29.98 2.32 21.23
N ALA A 413 -28.66 2.53 21.09
CA ALA A 413 -27.84 3.18 22.11
C ALA A 413 -28.24 4.65 22.32
N ALA A 414 -28.48 5.40 21.24
CA ALA A 414 -28.93 6.79 21.31
C ALA A 414 -30.30 6.90 21.99
N GLU A 415 -31.28 6.08 21.62
CA GLU A 415 -32.63 6.10 22.22
C GLU A 415 -32.58 5.81 23.73
N LYS A 416 -31.76 4.82 24.13
CA LYS A 416 -31.49 4.49 25.54
C LYS A 416 -30.87 5.67 26.28
N ALA A 417 -29.89 6.36 25.69
CA ALA A 417 -29.27 7.54 26.27
C ALA A 417 -30.25 8.72 26.41
N GLN A 418 -31.10 8.96 25.40
CA GLN A 418 -32.13 10.02 25.45
C GLN A 418 -33.15 9.79 26.57
N LYS A 419 -33.58 8.54 26.78
CA LYS A 419 -34.48 8.17 27.89
C LYS A 419 -33.90 8.54 29.25
N LEU A 420 -32.59 8.34 29.45
CA LEU A 420 -31.92 8.71 30.70
C LEU A 420 -31.84 10.24 30.89
N GLN A 421 -31.64 10.99 29.79
CA GLN A 421 -31.57 12.46 29.81
C GLN A 421 -32.93 13.13 29.99
N GLN A 422 -34.03 12.48 29.59
CA GLN A 422 -35.36 13.08 29.48
C GLN A 422 -35.81 13.83 30.74
N ASN A 423 -35.58 13.25 31.92
CA ASN A 423 -35.98 13.88 33.19
C ASN A 423 -35.22 15.18 33.46
N VAL A 424 -33.92 15.22 33.17
CA VAL A 424 -33.08 16.41 33.37
C VAL A 424 -33.37 17.45 32.30
N ALA A 425 -33.51 17.01 31.04
CA ALA A 425 -33.86 17.87 29.91
C ALA A 425 -35.20 18.58 30.14
N ASN A 426 -36.24 17.85 30.59
CA ASN A 426 -37.55 18.42 30.87
C ASN A 426 -37.51 19.46 32.00
N ARG A 427 -36.75 19.20 33.07
CA ARG A 427 -36.57 20.15 34.17
C ARG A 427 -35.88 21.44 33.69
N LYS A 428 -34.78 21.31 32.93
CA LYS A 428 -34.08 22.45 32.34
C LYS A 428 -34.97 23.24 31.40
N ARG A 429 -35.69 22.54 30.51
CA ARG A 429 -36.63 23.14 29.56
C ARG A 429 -37.71 23.96 30.26
N ASN A 430 -38.33 23.40 31.29
CA ASN A 430 -39.38 24.10 32.05
C ASN A 430 -38.83 25.34 32.77
N ARG A 431 -37.64 25.24 33.37
CA ARG A 431 -36.95 26.38 34.00
C ARG A 431 -36.66 27.50 33.00
N GLN A 432 -36.18 27.15 31.81
CA GLN A 432 -35.92 28.13 30.74
C GLN A 432 -37.23 28.76 30.23
N LEU A 433 -38.32 27.99 30.15
CA LEU A 433 -39.62 28.48 29.74
C LEU A 433 -40.18 29.51 30.73
N GLU A 434 -40.02 29.29 32.05
CA GLU A 434 -40.41 30.24 33.10
C GLU A 434 -39.59 31.54 33.04
N THR A 435 -38.29 31.46 32.73
CA THR A 435 -37.41 32.63 32.62
C THR A 435 -37.42 33.30 31.24
N GLY A 436 -38.25 32.83 30.29
CA GLY A 436 -38.25 33.31 28.91
C GLY A 436 -36.95 33.05 28.13
N GLY A 437 -36.16 32.09 28.60
CA GLY A 437 -34.87 31.68 28.03
C GLY A 437 -34.99 30.75 26.82
N LEU A 438 -33.91 30.06 26.49
CA LEU A 438 -33.82 29.23 25.29
C LEU A 438 -34.52 27.88 25.48
N VAL A 439 -35.50 27.59 24.63
CA VAL A 439 -36.23 26.31 24.59
C VAL A 439 -36.19 25.73 23.19
N ILE A 440 -35.70 24.51 23.03
CA ILE A 440 -35.62 23.84 21.73
C ILE A 440 -36.90 23.06 21.52
N THR A 441 -37.66 23.41 20.47
CA THR A 441 -38.96 22.82 20.16
C THR A 441 -38.83 21.57 19.31
N ARG A 442 -37.89 21.57 18.36
CA ARG A 442 -37.66 20.46 17.44
C ARG A 442 -36.22 20.47 16.96
N ALA A 443 -35.57 19.30 16.94
CA ALA A 443 -34.25 19.15 16.35
C ALA A 443 -34.08 17.81 15.64
N LEU A 444 -33.61 17.84 14.40
CA LEU A 444 -33.45 16.66 13.54
C LEU A 444 -32.01 16.58 13.03
N TYR A 445 -31.38 15.42 13.13
CA TYR A 445 -30.01 15.18 12.65
C TYR A 445 -30.00 14.01 11.68
N GLY A 446 -29.38 14.19 10.51
CA GLY A 446 -29.29 13.10 9.53
C GLY A 446 -28.98 13.56 8.12
N ASN A 447 -29.39 12.76 7.14
CA ASN A 447 -29.06 12.96 5.74
C ASN A 447 -29.53 14.33 5.22
N GLN A 448 -28.59 15.12 4.71
CA GLN A 448 -28.84 16.48 4.19
C GLN A 448 -29.93 16.52 3.10
N ILE A 449 -30.00 15.51 2.22
CA ILE A 449 -30.98 15.48 1.12
C ILE A 449 -32.40 15.32 1.70
N VAL A 450 -32.57 14.42 2.65
CA VAL A 450 -33.87 14.15 3.30
C VAL A 450 -34.32 15.39 4.08
N LEU A 451 -33.41 16.04 4.81
CA LEU A 451 -33.73 17.26 5.52
C LEU A 451 -34.00 18.46 4.59
N SER A 452 -33.35 18.51 3.43
CA SER A 452 -33.62 19.56 2.43
C SER A 452 -35.01 19.43 1.82
N ASN A 453 -35.54 18.22 1.65
CA ASN A 453 -36.91 17.98 1.18
C ASN A 453 -37.97 18.41 2.22
N LEU A 454 -37.61 18.40 3.51
CA LEU A 454 -38.44 18.97 4.58
C LEU A 454 -38.53 20.51 4.49
N LYS A 455 -37.57 21.19 3.85
CA LYS A 455 -37.65 22.65 3.61
C LYS A 455 -38.76 23.01 2.63
N SER A 456 -39.14 22.10 1.72
CA SER A 456 -40.10 22.35 0.64
C SER A 456 -41.54 21.89 0.89
N SER A 457 -41.80 21.10 1.94
CA SER A 457 -43.12 20.53 2.22
C SER A 457 -43.65 20.99 3.57
N SER A 458 -44.59 21.94 3.57
CA SER A 458 -45.43 22.27 4.73
C SER A 458 -46.46 21.15 4.92
N GLU A 459 -46.34 20.43 6.03
CA GLU A 459 -47.32 19.47 6.56
C GLU A 459 -47.64 18.26 5.67
N THR A 460 -46.98 17.14 5.92
CA THR A 460 -47.60 15.81 5.83
C THR A 460 -46.80 14.79 6.66
N SER A 461 -47.53 13.82 7.22
CA SER A 461 -47.15 12.80 8.19
C SER A 461 -45.77 12.16 7.97
N PHE A 462 -44.98 12.12 9.04
CA PHE A 462 -43.75 11.33 9.18
C PHE A 462 -43.99 9.86 8.85
N GLU A 463 -43.65 9.42 7.64
CA GLU A 463 -43.12 8.06 7.48
C GLU A 463 -41.68 8.09 7.98
N SER A 464 -41.38 7.25 8.97
CA SER A 464 -40.07 7.09 9.60
C SER A 464 -39.01 6.73 8.57
N THR A 465 -38.36 7.73 7.98
CA THR A 465 -37.18 7.52 7.15
C THR A 465 -36.01 7.16 8.09
N SER A 466 -35.36 6.04 7.82
CA SER A 466 -34.26 5.48 8.63
C SER A 466 -33.02 6.39 8.75
N ASP A 467 -32.97 7.46 7.96
CA ASP A 467 -31.78 8.28 7.73
C ASP A 467 -31.75 9.57 8.58
N VAL A 468 -32.73 9.78 9.47
CA VAL A 468 -32.84 10.98 10.34
C VAL A 468 -33.24 10.60 11.76
N ILE A 469 -32.51 11.10 12.76
CA ILE A 469 -32.80 10.93 14.20
C ILE A 469 -33.31 12.24 14.83
N ASP A 470 -34.29 12.15 15.72
CA ASP A 470 -34.73 13.27 16.57
C ASP A 470 -33.76 13.44 17.76
N VAL A 471 -33.20 14.64 17.89
CA VAL A 471 -32.20 15.00 18.91
C VAL A 471 -32.67 16.16 19.78
N THR A 472 -33.98 16.39 19.86
CA THR A 472 -34.59 17.48 20.65
C THR A 472 -34.30 17.35 22.15
N ILE A 473 -34.34 16.13 22.69
CA ILE A 473 -34.09 15.86 24.11
C ILE A 473 -32.61 16.14 24.46
N PRO A 474 -31.61 15.56 23.75
CA PRO A 474 -30.20 15.87 23.95
C PRO A 474 -29.87 17.35 23.88
N LEU A 475 -30.43 18.08 22.91
CA LEU A 475 -30.11 19.50 22.79
C LEU A 475 -30.69 20.31 23.95
N ASN A 476 -31.91 20.02 24.40
CA ASN A 476 -32.47 20.67 25.60
C ASN A 476 -31.67 20.35 26.87
N PHE A 477 -31.08 19.15 26.96
CA PHE A 477 -30.17 18.79 28.05
C PHE A 477 -28.88 19.63 28.05
N LEU A 478 -28.35 19.94 26.87
CA LEU A 478 -27.13 20.71 26.67
C LEU A 478 -27.29 22.23 26.87
N VAL A 479 -28.52 22.75 27.01
CA VAL A 479 -28.74 24.17 27.33
C VAL A 479 -28.16 24.48 28.72
N ASN A 480 -27.31 25.50 28.78
CA ASN A 480 -26.71 25.99 30.02
C ASN A 480 -27.72 26.77 30.86
N ASP A 481 -27.44 26.95 32.16
CA ASP A 481 -28.33 27.70 33.06
C ASP A 481 -28.50 29.16 32.63
N SER A 482 -27.55 29.72 31.87
CA SER A 482 -27.62 31.07 31.27
C SER A 482 -28.53 31.17 30.03
N GLY A 483 -29.16 30.07 29.60
CA GLY A 483 -30.05 30.06 28.43
C GLY A 483 -29.30 30.08 27.09
N GLN A 484 -28.07 29.54 27.05
CA GLN A 484 -27.27 29.42 25.83
C GLN A 484 -26.93 27.95 25.54
N LEU A 485 -26.90 27.58 24.26
CA LEU A 485 -26.38 26.30 23.78
C LEU A 485 -25.20 26.55 22.86
N LYS A 486 -24.11 25.81 23.09
CA LYS A 486 -22.92 25.82 22.24
C LYS A 486 -22.53 24.39 21.86
N LEU A 487 -22.45 24.11 20.55
CA LEU A 487 -21.81 22.94 19.96
C LEU A 487 -20.53 23.41 19.27
N HIS A 488 -19.43 22.71 19.54
CA HIS A 488 -18.09 23.16 19.16
C HIS A 488 -17.72 22.78 17.72
N GLU A 489 -16.92 23.63 17.07
CA GLU A 489 -16.41 23.37 15.72
C GLU A 489 -15.46 22.18 15.69
N GLY A 490 -15.54 21.39 14.62
CA GLY A 490 -14.65 20.27 14.38
C GLY A 490 -14.89 19.09 15.31
N VAL A 491 -15.97 19.09 16.09
CA VAL A 491 -16.44 17.96 16.89
C VAL A 491 -17.64 17.34 16.18
N LYS A 492 -17.58 16.04 15.92
CA LYS A 492 -18.62 15.33 15.18
C LYS A 492 -19.91 15.25 16.02
N LYS A 493 -21.04 15.71 15.49
CA LYS A 493 -22.30 15.76 16.25
C LYS A 493 -22.83 14.37 16.60
N SER A 494 -22.58 13.36 15.77
CA SER A 494 -22.94 11.96 16.08
C SER A 494 -22.20 11.37 17.28
N GLY A 495 -21.07 11.96 17.71
CA GLY A 495 -20.35 11.56 18.92
C GLY A 495 -20.95 12.16 20.21
N ILE A 496 -21.89 13.10 20.11
CA ILE A 496 -22.57 13.67 21.27
C ILE A 496 -23.49 12.62 21.88
N MET A 497 -23.49 12.52 23.21
CA MET A 497 -24.31 11.53 23.90
C MET A 497 -25.81 11.77 23.65
N GLY A 498 -26.50 10.75 23.11
CA GLY A 498 -27.89 10.83 22.67
C GLY A 498 -28.08 11.15 21.19
N PHE A 499 -26.98 11.38 20.45
CA PHE A 499 -26.94 11.37 19.00
C PHE A 499 -26.45 9.99 18.50
N CYS A 500 -26.70 9.69 17.23
CA CYS A 500 -26.03 8.62 16.49
C CYS A 500 -25.85 9.04 15.03
N ASP A 501 -25.01 8.34 14.27
CA ASP A 501 -24.90 8.53 12.82
C ASP A 501 -25.98 7.68 12.11
N PRO A 502 -27.08 8.28 11.59
CA PRO A 502 -28.12 7.51 10.92
C PRO A 502 -27.75 7.13 9.48
N CYS A 503 -26.70 7.72 8.91
CA CYS A 503 -26.30 7.50 7.52
C CYS A 503 -24.77 7.59 7.34
N PRO A 504 -24.02 6.52 7.72
CA PRO A 504 -22.57 6.48 7.60
C PRO A 504 -22.12 6.74 6.16
N GLY A 505 -21.07 7.55 6.00
CA GLY A 505 -20.50 7.90 4.69
C GLY A 505 -21.32 8.88 3.85
N ARG A 506 -22.51 9.30 4.30
CA ARG A 506 -23.31 10.37 3.66
C ARG A 506 -23.17 11.70 4.41
N PRO A 507 -23.34 12.85 3.72
CA PRO A 507 -23.30 14.17 4.35
C PRO A 507 -24.49 14.35 5.29
N LYS A 508 -24.19 14.86 6.49
CA LYS A 508 -25.15 15.06 7.58
C LYS A 508 -25.31 16.52 7.93
N GLU A 509 -26.53 16.88 8.31
CA GLU A 509 -26.91 18.23 8.74
C GLU A 509 -27.78 18.12 9.99
N LEU A 510 -27.69 19.13 10.86
CA LEU A 510 -28.52 19.32 12.04
C LEU A 510 -29.48 20.49 11.77
N TYR A 511 -30.77 20.20 11.88
CA TYR A 511 -31.85 21.18 11.88
C TYR A 511 -32.32 21.45 13.30
N VAL A 512 -32.46 22.72 13.69
CA VAL A 512 -32.93 23.11 15.03
C VAL A 512 -33.96 24.25 14.93
N GLU A 513 -35.11 24.03 15.57
CA GLU A 513 -36.13 25.03 15.87
C GLU A 513 -36.12 25.34 17.36
N TYR A 514 -36.15 26.62 17.73
CA TYR A 514 -36.15 27.02 19.12
C TYR A 514 -36.92 28.32 19.35
N VAL A 515 -37.36 28.51 20.60
CA VAL A 515 -37.99 29.71 21.11
C VAL A 515 -37.03 30.41 22.07
N TYR A 516 -36.93 31.74 21.93
CA TYR A 516 -36.16 32.58 22.85
C TYR A 516 -36.87 33.93 23.01
N ALA A 517 -37.12 34.35 24.25
CA ALA A 517 -37.86 35.58 24.55
C ALA A 517 -39.20 35.70 23.79
N GLY A 518 -39.93 34.59 23.66
CA GLY A 518 -41.23 34.51 22.97
C GLY A 518 -41.18 34.50 21.43
N ASN A 519 -40.00 34.61 20.81
CA ASN A 519 -39.85 34.57 19.35
C ASN A 519 -39.37 33.20 18.88
N GLN A 520 -39.78 32.79 17.67
CA GLN A 520 -39.36 31.54 17.04
C GLN A 520 -38.14 31.75 16.13
N PHE A 521 -37.25 30.76 16.13
CA PHE A 521 -36.00 30.75 15.37
C PHE A 521 -35.77 29.38 14.72
N LYS A 522 -35.09 29.35 13.58
CA LYS A 522 -34.66 28.13 12.89
C LYS A 522 -33.23 28.23 12.36
N VAL A 523 -32.47 27.14 12.44
CA VAL A 523 -31.08 27.08 11.97
C VAL A 523 -30.72 25.70 11.42
N TRP A 524 -29.82 25.72 10.44
CA TRP A 524 -29.26 24.56 9.76
C TRP A 524 -27.74 24.58 9.94
N VAL A 525 -27.16 23.45 10.35
CA VAL A 525 -25.73 23.37 10.71
C VAL A 525 -25.14 22.07 10.19
N GLY A 526 -24.01 22.12 9.50
CA GLY A 526 -23.29 20.92 9.05
C GLY A 526 -22.75 20.08 10.21
N ASP A 527 -22.41 18.81 9.98
CA ASP A 527 -21.98 17.85 11.02
C ASP A 527 -20.84 18.36 11.93
N TYR A 528 -19.87 19.10 11.38
CA TYR A 528 -18.71 19.62 12.12
C TYR A 528 -18.75 21.13 12.39
N GLU A 529 -19.79 21.84 11.94
CA GLU A 529 -19.88 23.29 12.10
C GLU A 529 -20.27 23.69 13.53
N GLU A 530 -19.81 24.86 13.98
CA GLU A 530 -20.19 25.41 15.29
C GLU A 530 -21.68 25.80 15.30
N LEU A 531 -22.37 25.48 16.41
CA LEU A 531 -23.71 26.00 16.67
C LEU A 531 -23.70 26.76 17.99
N GLN A 532 -23.96 28.06 17.93
CA GLN A 532 -24.18 28.89 19.13
C GLN A 532 -25.54 29.56 19.01
N ILE A 533 -26.45 29.25 19.94
CA ILE A 533 -27.80 29.81 20.00
C ILE A 533 -28.11 30.31 21.42
N PRO A 534 -28.90 31.39 21.57
CA PRO A 534 -29.64 32.11 20.53
C PRO A 534 -28.77 33.10 19.70
N LYS A 535 -29.04 33.20 18.39
CA LYS A 535 -28.51 34.24 17.48
C LYS A 535 -29.65 34.94 16.75
N GLY A 536 -29.56 36.27 16.60
CA GLY A 536 -30.58 37.08 15.94
C GLY A 536 -30.79 36.75 14.46
N SER A 537 -29.75 36.26 13.78
CA SER A 537 -29.78 35.83 12.38
C SER A 537 -30.70 34.63 12.10
N HIS A 538 -31.10 33.89 13.14
CA HIS A 538 -31.92 32.69 12.99
C HIS A 538 -33.42 32.98 13.15
N ARG A 539 -33.82 34.24 13.36
CA ARG A 539 -35.22 34.61 13.63
C ARG A 539 -36.07 34.34 12.39
N ILE A 540 -37.24 33.73 12.60
CA ILE A 540 -38.23 33.46 11.54
C ILE A 540 -38.99 34.74 11.19
#